data_AF-A0A839EYS6-F1
#
_entry.id   AF-A0A839EYS6-F1
#
_cell.length_a   1.000
_cell.length_b   1.000
_cell.length_c   1.000
_cell.angle_alpha   90.00
_cell.angle_beta   90.00
_cell.angle_gamma   90.00
#
_symmetry.space_group_name_H-M   'P 1'
#
loop_
_entity.id
_entity.type
_entity.pdbx_description
1 polymer ?
#
loop_
_entity_poly.entity_id
_entity_poly.type
_entity_poly.pdbx_seq_one_letter_code
_entity_poly.pdbx_strand_id
1 'polypeptide(L)'
;MNKTIVVIVGAIAGAKGITLYHEDGRETNLALDSWRTKQIMDKVTPYIARHEKVEIDLATFDVHAHLEQKTGGFIRFVREKVASVRQWFRPSAEDDASKNVEAFAETSVVDGHRYGVPAANPEADTIVAIIGGSKVPGIEALEKHIEHAINSGDTEGVENFMKRIASVIDKRGHSVQELLHFMQKGDLPIAKDGSIIAYKVLTNTSDHQIVDCHSRKVIQKVGSRVVMDEHLVDPSRRTQCSSGLHIARRGYLHGFSGDVIMMVKIAPEEVIAVPLGEPNKMRVAAYHIVGEIPKTVHDLLRSNQPMTKDDAASRLLADVIAGNHVGVLEEVRITGPKGDGLKITSLIENAPGIVHGVNGAAKALDDGAEKPSITVQALREAAKAAAPTVPAQVAEITTQHVQMINGDLHVDGKLIESETTKERGARLKRESRAALTKKPTPAPVKTTNAEQLSERHAKALKLHAGGMSLRKIEKELKICRKTVRRLIDKA
;
A
#
# COMPACT_ATOMS: atom_id res chain seq x y z
N MET A 1 14.38 13.24 -28.54
CA MET A 1 12.92 13.12 -28.58
C MET A 1 12.49 12.36 -27.33
N ASN A 2 11.79 13.03 -26.41
CA ASN A 2 11.37 12.43 -25.14
C ASN A 2 10.39 11.27 -25.40
N LYS A 3 10.75 10.07 -24.95
CA LYS A 3 9.98 8.81 -25.14
C LYS A 3 8.65 8.75 -24.38
N THR A 4 8.25 9.83 -23.72
CA THR A 4 7.14 9.89 -22.76
C THR A 4 5.91 10.64 -23.25
N ILE A 5 6.02 11.39 -24.36
CA ILE A 5 4.89 11.97 -25.06
C ILE A 5 4.22 10.89 -25.90
N VAL A 6 2.93 10.68 -25.71
CA VAL A 6 2.12 9.71 -26.43
C VAL A 6 0.83 10.35 -26.92
N VAL A 7 0.40 9.95 -28.11
CA VAL A 7 -0.91 10.35 -28.65
C VAL A 7 -1.89 9.23 -28.37
N ILE A 8 -2.89 9.51 -27.55
CA ILE A 8 -3.93 8.55 -27.17
C ILE A 8 -5.11 8.69 -28.11
N VAL A 9 -5.54 7.56 -28.68
CA VAL A 9 -6.64 7.47 -29.65
C VAL A 9 -7.84 6.69 -29.10
N GLY A 10 -7.65 5.92 -28.02
CA GLY A 10 -8.71 5.12 -27.43
C GLY A 10 -8.36 4.64 -26.02
N ALA A 11 -9.40 4.26 -25.27
CA ALA A 11 -9.25 3.68 -23.95
C ALA A 11 -10.33 2.63 -23.71
N ILE A 12 -9.96 1.48 -23.12
CA ILE A 12 -10.91 0.47 -22.66
C ILE A 12 -10.77 0.32 -21.15
N ALA A 13 -11.85 0.60 -20.43
CA ALA A 13 -11.93 0.42 -18.99
C ALA A 13 -12.59 -0.93 -18.66
N GLY A 14 -11.87 -1.79 -17.94
CA GLY A 14 -12.35 -3.07 -17.43
C GLY A 14 -12.35 -3.11 -15.89
N ALA A 15 -12.84 -4.21 -15.32
CA ALA A 15 -12.92 -4.38 -13.86
C ALA A 15 -11.56 -4.42 -13.13
N LYS A 16 -10.46 -4.60 -13.87
CA LYS A 16 -9.09 -4.76 -13.33
C LYS A 16 -8.15 -3.61 -13.70
N GLY A 17 -8.54 -2.70 -14.58
CA GLY A 17 -7.64 -1.68 -15.13
C GLY A 17 -8.21 -0.95 -16.34
N ILE A 18 -7.43 -0.01 -16.85
CA ILE A 18 -7.70 0.74 -18.08
C ILE A 18 -6.56 0.51 -19.05
N THR A 19 -6.89 0.12 -20.28
CA THR A 19 -5.92 0.01 -21.37
C THR A 19 -6.07 1.23 -22.28
N LEU A 20 -5.01 2.03 -22.38
CA LEU A 20 -4.90 3.14 -23.31
C LEU A 20 -4.28 2.65 -24.62
N TYR A 21 -4.89 3.03 -25.74
CA TYR A 21 -4.42 2.74 -27.09
C TYR A 21 -3.76 3.97 -27.68
N HIS A 22 -2.52 3.81 -28.14
CA HIS A 22 -1.73 4.89 -28.71
C HIS A 22 -1.86 4.90 -30.24
N GLU A 23 -1.65 6.06 -30.87
CA GLU A 23 -1.66 6.22 -32.34
C GLU A 23 -0.61 5.34 -33.04
N ASP A 24 0.50 5.03 -32.34
CA ASP A 24 1.58 4.18 -32.85
C ASP A 24 1.37 2.66 -32.65
N GLY A 25 0.17 2.27 -32.19
CA GLY A 25 -0.19 0.86 -31.97
C GLY A 25 0.30 0.27 -30.65
N ARG A 26 0.95 1.05 -29.77
CA ARG A 26 1.29 0.60 -28.42
C ARG A 26 0.07 0.67 -27.48
N GLU A 27 0.13 -0.13 -26.41
CA GLU A 27 -0.85 -0.14 -25.34
C GLU A 27 -0.20 0.21 -24.00
N THR A 28 -0.90 1.01 -23.19
CA THR A 28 -0.51 1.29 -21.79
C THR A 28 -1.60 0.81 -20.84
N ASN A 29 -1.26 -0.09 -19.93
CA ASN A 29 -2.18 -0.58 -18.91
C ASN A 29 -2.03 0.19 -17.61
N LEU A 30 -3.13 0.72 -17.10
CA LEU A 30 -3.21 1.50 -15.87
C LEU A 30 -4.07 0.77 -14.83
N ALA A 31 -3.58 0.71 -13.59
CA ALA A 31 -4.36 0.18 -12.47
C ALA A 31 -5.49 1.15 -12.10
N LEU A 32 -6.66 0.63 -11.73
CA LEU A 32 -7.80 1.49 -11.38
C LEU A 32 -7.54 2.31 -10.13
N ASP A 33 -6.73 1.84 -9.19
CA ASP A 33 -6.64 2.38 -7.83
C ASP A 33 -5.49 3.37 -7.62
N SER A 34 -4.93 3.91 -8.70
CA SER A 34 -3.82 4.88 -8.66
C SER A 34 -4.31 6.30 -8.97
N TRP A 35 -3.79 7.28 -8.23
CA TRP A 35 -3.98 8.71 -8.52
C TRP A 35 -3.59 9.07 -9.96
N ARG A 36 -2.49 8.49 -10.43
CA ARG A 36 -1.95 8.68 -11.78
C ARG A 36 -3.01 8.36 -12.84
N THR A 37 -3.72 7.25 -12.66
CA THR A 37 -4.77 6.83 -13.59
C THR A 37 -5.89 7.84 -13.64
N LYS A 38 -6.36 8.36 -12.49
CA LYS A 38 -7.42 9.38 -12.45
C LYS A 38 -7.00 10.64 -13.19
N GLN A 39 -5.82 11.16 -12.92
CA GLN A 39 -5.34 12.37 -13.58
C GLN A 39 -5.21 12.19 -15.10
N ILE A 40 -4.70 11.03 -15.54
CA ILE A 40 -4.63 10.71 -16.97
C ILE A 40 -6.04 10.68 -17.57
N MET A 41 -6.98 9.95 -16.94
CA MET A 41 -8.33 9.84 -17.50
C MET A 41 -9.12 11.14 -17.44
N ASP A 42 -8.94 11.99 -16.42
CA ASP A 42 -9.60 13.30 -16.35
C ASP A 42 -9.18 14.18 -17.53
N LYS A 43 -7.92 14.09 -17.97
CA LYS A 43 -7.44 14.78 -19.18
C LYS A 43 -7.85 14.09 -20.48
N VAL A 44 -7.86 12.76 -20.51
CA VAL A 44 -7.99 11.98 -21.75
C VAL A 44 -9.45 11.73 -22.14
N THR A 45 -10.30 11.44 -21.15
CA THR A 45 -11.71 11.06 -21.37
C THR A 45 -12.48 12.07 -22.22
N PRO A 46 -12.35 13.40 -22.02
CA PRO A 46 -13.12 14.35 -22.81
C PRO A 46 -12.81 14.31 -24.31
N TYR A 47 -11.55 14.10 -24.69
CA TYR A 47 -11.14 14.05 -26.09
C TYR A 47 -11.60 12.76 -26.77
N ILE A 48 -11.32 11.61 -26.14
CA ILE A 48 -11.73 10.31 -26.68
C ILE A 48 -13.26 10.22 -26.81
N ALA A 49 -14.00 10.80 -25.85
CA ALA A 49 -15.47 10.86 -25.91
C ALA A 49 -16.01 11.68 -27.10
N ARG A 50 -15.22 12.63 -27.62
CA ARG A 50 -15.52 13.39 -28.84
C ARG A 50 -14.93 12.76 -30.11
N HIS A 51 -14.37 11.56 -30.02
CA HIS A 51 -13.61 10.91 -31.09
C HIS A 51 -12.37 11.72 -31.53
N GLU A 52 -11.83 12.54 -30.63
CA GLU A 52 -10.60 13.30 -30.84
C GLU A 52 -9.40 12.55 -30.24
N LYS A 53 -8.23 12.75 -30.83
CA LYS A 53 -6.95 12.30 -30.26
C LYS A 53 -6.39 13.34 -29.30
N VAL A 54 -5.68 12.89 -28.28
CA VAL A 54 -5.05 13.76 -27.29
C VAL A 54 -3.58 13.40 -27.13
N GLU A 55 -2.72 14.40 -27.25
CA GLU A 55 -1.29 14.26 -26.97
C GLU A 55 -1.06 14.55 -25.48
N ILE A 56 -0.52 13.56 -24.76
CA ILE A 56 -0.17 13.71 -23.35
C ILE A 56 1.25 13.26 -23.08
N ASP A 57 1.93 13.97 -22.17
CA ASP A 57 3.18 13.50 -21.59
C ASP A 57 2.86 12.65 -20.36
N LEU A 58 3.01 11.32 -20.48
CA LEU A 58 2.77 10.41 -19.37
C LEU A 58 3.72 10.66 -18.18
N ALA A 59 4.88 11.30 -18.39
CA ALA A 59 5.80 11.64 -17.29
C ALA A 59 5.22 12.70 -16.36
N THR A 60 4.34 13.58 -16.86
CA THR A 60 3.72 14.65 -16.05
C THR A 60 2.78 14.12 -14.96
N PHE A 61 2.41 12.84 -15.05
CA PHE A 61 1.56 12.15 -14.07
C PHE A 61 2.38 11.25 -13.13
N ASP A 62 3.69 11.47 -13.03
CA ASP A 62 4.53 10.86 -12.00
C ASP A 62 4.48 11.71 -10.73
N VAL A 63 4.03 11.11 -9.63
CA VAL A 63 3.94 11.76 -8.31
C VAL A 63 5.29 12.31 -7.88
N HIS A 64 6.38 11.63 -8.25
CA HIS A 64 7.74 12.05 -7.96
C HIS A 64 8.15 13.29 -8.77
N ALA A 65 7.82 13.32 -10.07
CA ALA A 65 8.09 14.48 -10.92
C ALA A 65 7.32 15.73 -10.46
N HIS A 66 6.07 15.55 -10.01
CA HIS A 66 5.27 16.65 -9.46
C HIS A 66 5.87 17.20 -8.16
N LEU A 67 6.33 16.33 -7.26
CA LEU A 67 7.02 16.74 -6.04
C LEU A 67 8.37 17.42 -6.33
N GLU A 68 9.13 16.91 -7.30
CA GLU A 68 10.37 17.54 -7.77
C GLU A 68 10.12 18.97 -8.30
N GLN A 69 9.05 19.16 -9.07
CA GLN A 69 8.66 20.50 -9.54
C GLN A 69 8.30 21.44 -8.39
N LYS A 70 7.49 20.96 -7.42
CA LYS A 70 7.09 21.77 -6.24
C LYS A 70 8.28 22.16 -5.37
N THR A 71 9.28 21.29 -5.24
CA THR A 71 10.50 21.55 -4.47
C THR A 71 11.54 22.38 -5.22
N GLY A 72 11.24 22.83 -6.44
CA GLY A 72 12.19 23.55 -7.28
C GLY A 72 13.44 22.72 -7.63
N GLY A 73 13.31 21.39 -7.66
CA GLY A 73 14.43 20.48 -7.91
C GLY A 73 15.33 20.22 -6.69
N PHE A 74 14.97 20.67 -5.50
CA PHE A 74 15.71 20.33 -4.28
C PHE A 74 15.64 18.83 -3.95
N ILE A 75 14.50 18.22 -4.22
CA ILE A 75 14.30 16.77 -4.14
C ILE A 75 14.14 16.25 -5.57
N ARG A 76 15.10 15.44 -6.02
CA ARG A 76 15.05 14.82 -7.36
C ARG A 76 14.91 13.33 -7.26
N PHE A 77 14.27 12.72 -8.24
CA PHE A 77 14.05 11.27 -8.24
C PHE A 77 14.74 10.61 -9.42
N VAL A 78 15.44 9.52 -9.14
CA VAL A 78 16.06 8.68 -10.18
C VAL A 78 15.66 7.23 -9.96
N ARG A 79 15.51 6.51 -11.07
CA ARG A 79 15.22 5.07 -11.06
C ARG A 79 16.53 4.30 -11.18
N GLU A 80 16.76 3.40 -10.25
CA GLU A 80 17.99 2.61 -10.15
C GLU A 80 17.70 1.13 -9.93
N LYS A 81 18.67 0.27 -10.22
CA LYS A 81 18.57 -1.15 -9.87
C LYS A 81 18.86 -1.36 -8.40
N VAL A 82 18.10 -2.25 -7.75
CA VAL A 82 18.36 -2.65 -6.35
C VAL A 82 19.81 -3.12 -6.16
N ALA A 83 20.36 -3.84 -7.12
CA ALA A 83 21.77 -4.27 -7.10
C ALA A 83 22.78 -3.10 -7.08
N SER A 84 22.50 -2.02 -7.82
CA SER A 84 23.34 -0.80 -7.86
C SER A 84 23.33 -0.10 -6.50
N VAL A 85 22.13 0.12 -5.97
CA VAL A 85 21.91 0.78 -4.67
C VAL A 85 22.55 0.02 -3.51
N ARG A 86 22.50 -1.33 -3.50
CA ARG A 86 23.13 -2.16 -2.45
C ARG A 86 24.61 -1.87 -2.26
N GLN A 87 25.31 -1.43 -3.30
CA GLN A 87 26.75 -1.14 -3.21
C GLN A 87 27.03 0.13 -2.40
N TRP A 88 26.06 1.05 -2.28
CA TRP A 88 26.20 2.32 -1.56
C TRP A 88 26.10 2.16 -0.03
N PHE A 89 25.48 1.07 0.43
CA PHE A 89 25.22 0.82 1.85
C PHE A 89 25.96 -0.41 2.38
N ARG A 90 27.09 -0.78 1.75
CA ARG A 90 27.96 -1.82 2.31
C ARG A 90 28.46 -1.36 3.68
N PRO A 91 28.29 -2.15 4.75
CA PRO A 91 28.88 -1.82 6.04
C PRO A 91 30.39 -1.71 5.87
N SER A 92 31.00 -0.69 6.49
CA SER A 92 32.45 -0.67 6.68
C SER A 92 32.86 -1.88 7.53
N ALA A 93 34.08 -2.38 7.35
CA ALA A 93 34.60 -3.56 8.05
C ALA A 93 34.61 -3.44 9.60
N GLU A 94 34.28 -2.28 10.17
CA GLU A 94 34.16 -2.05 11.61
C GLU A 94 32.77 -2.35 12.19
N ASP A 95 31.73 -2.57 11.35
CA ASP A 95 30.38 -3.01 11.78
C ASP A 95 30.28 -4.54 12.03
N ASP A 96 31.44 -5.15 12.26
CA ASP A 96 31.73 -6.58 12.33
C ASP A 96 31.06 -7.31 13.52
N ALA A 97 30.35 -6.59 14.40
CA ALA A 97 29.46 -7.18 15.41
C ALA A 97 28.16 -7.75 14.80
N SER A 98 27.94 -7.52 13.51
CA SER A 98 26.73 -7.92 12.78
C SER A 98 27.00 -8.99 11.72
N LYS A 99 28.00 -9.86 11.91
CA LYS A 99 28.49 -10.90 10.97
C LYS A 99 27.50 -11.94 10.40
N ASN A 100 26.18 -11.75 10.57
CA ASN A 100 25.14 -12.45 9.81
C ASN A 100 24.08 -11.48 9.24
N VAL A 101 24.48 -10.27 8.85
CA VAL A 101 23.64 -9.39 8.03
C VAL A 101 23.80 -9.79 6.57
N GLU A 102 23.16 -10.89 6.20
CA GLU A 102 22.58 -10.93 4.88
C GLU A 102 21.62 -9.73 4.80
N ALA A 103 22.06 -8.70 4.09
CA ALA A 103 21.14 -7.71 3.56
C ALA A 103 19.99 -8.49 2.91
N PHE A 104 18.76 -8.24 3.38
CA PHE A 104 17.53 -8.94 2.97
C PHE A 104 17.32 -10.37 3.51
N ALA A 105 17.72 -10.67 4.76
CA ALA A 105 17.59 -12.00 5.35
C ALA A 105 16.15 -12.48 5.67
N GLU A 106 15.91 -13.72 5.23
CA GLU A 106 14.94 -14.77 5.59
C GLU A 106 13.61 -14.45 6.27
N THR A 107 12.55 -15.04 5.70
CA THR A 107 11.25 -15.29 6.35
C THR A 107 11.42 -16.04 7.67
N SER A 108 11.38 -15.31 8.78
CA SER A 108 11.09 -15.89 10.08
C SER A 108 9.64 -16.39 10.12
N VAL A 109 9.43 -17.61 10.60
CA VAL A 109 8.08 -18.14 10.87
C VAL A 109 7.84 -17.97 12.36
N VAL A 110 6.84 -17.16 12.72
CA VAL A 110 6.39 -16.95 14.11
C VAL A 110 4.91 -17.29 14.15
N ASP A 111 4.50 -18.21 15.02
CA ASP A 111 3.10 -18.66 15.18
C ASP A 111 2.40 -19.09 13.87
N GLY A 112 3.15 -19.72 12.95
CA GLY A 112 2.63 -20.17 11.67
C GLY A 112 2.46 -19.06 10.61
N HIS A 113 2.77 -17.82 10.96
CA HIS A 113 2.81 -16.68 10.04
C HIS A 113 4.25 -16.43 9.56
N ARG A 114 4.42 -16.32 8.24
CA ARG A 114 5.71 -15.97 7.61
C ARG A 114 5.89 -14.45 7.68
N TYR A 115 6.89 -14.02 8.44
CA TYR A 115 7.34 -12.64 8.52
C TYR A 115 8.75 -12.54 7.95
N GLY A 116 8.89 -11.82 6.85
CA GLY A 116 10.18 -11.53 6.24
C GLY A 116 10.00 -10.49 5.16
N VAL A 117 10.99 -9.64 4.99
CA VAL A 117 11.12 -8.85 3.77
C VAL A 117 11.42 -9.88 2.67
N PRO A 118 10.62 -9.99 1.60
CA PRO A 118 10.98 -10.84 0.47
C PRO A 118 12.41 -10.51 0.03
N ALA A 119 13.22 -11.53 -0.26
CA ALA A 119 14.56 -11.30 -0.79
C ALA A 119 14.44 -10.35 -1.98
N ALA A 120 14.94 -9.11 -1.84
CA ALA A 120 14.68 -8.10 -2.84
C ALA A 120 15.34 -8.55 -4.15
N ASN A 121 14.54 -8.60 -5.21
CA ASN A 121 15.02 -8.98 -6.53
C ASN A 121 16.10 -7.96 -6.95
N PRO A 122 17.36 -8.37 -7.12
CA PRO A 122 18.45 -7.46 -7.45
C PRO A 122 18.22 -6.70 -8.77
N GLU A 123 17.45 -7.29 -9.68
CA GLU A 123 17.08 -6.72 -10.98
C GLU A 123 15.84 -5.82 -10.91
N ALA A 124 15.16 -5.73 -9.77
CA ALA A 124 14.04 -4.82 -9.61
C ALA A 124 14.52 -3.36 -9.64
N ASP A 125 13.65 -2.50 -10.15
CA ASP A 125 13.83 -1.06 -10.07
C ASP A 125 13.43 -0.58 -8.67
N THR A 126 14.14 0.40 -8.15
CA THR A 126 13.79 1.18 -6.95
C THR A 126 13.94 2.66 -7.25
N ILE A 127 13.19 3.49 -6.51
CA ILE A 127 13.23 4.94 -6.66
C ILE A 127 14.18 5.50 -5.61
N VAL A 128 15.15 6.29 -6.06
CA VAL A 128 16.12 6.97 -5.22
C VAL A 128 15.82 8.47 -5.24
N ALA A 129 15.58 9.03 -4.06
CA ALA A 129 15.54 10.47 -3.88
C ALA A 129 16.95 11.02 -3.67
N ILE A 130 17.31 12.07 -4.41
CA ILE A 130 18.53 12.84 -4.25
C ILE A 130 18.15 14.13 -3.53
N ILE A 131 18.58 14.27 -2.27
CA ILE A 131 18.18 15.36 -1.37
C ILE A 131 19.46 15.98 -0.81
N GLY A 132 19.78 17.21 -1.21
CA GLY A 132 20.99 17.90 -0.74
C GLY A 132 22.30 17.14 -0.97
N GLY A 133 22.34 16.23 -1.96
CA GLY A 133 23.50 15.36 -2.26
C GLY A 133 23.40 13.95 -1.68
N SER A 134 22.59 13.74 -0.64
CA SER A 134 22.33 12.41 -0.08
C SER A 134 21.40 11.60 -0.98
N LYS A 135 21.64 10.29 -1.07
CA LYS A 135 20.85 9.35 -1.88
C LYS A 135 20.03 8.46 -0.96
N VAL A 136 18.71 8.56 -1.04
CA VAL A 136 17.78 7.79 -0.21
C VAL A 136 16.96 6.85 -1.12
N PRO A 137 17.26 5.55 -1.15
CA PRO A 137 16.50 4.58 -1.95
C PRO A 137 15.23 4.13 -1.25
N GLY A 138 14.33 3.47 -1.99
CA GLY A 138 13.10 2.89 -1.44
C GLY A 138 11.99 3.90 -1.18
N ILE A 139 12.06 5.09 -1.80
CA ILE A 139 11.10 6.18 -1.57
C ILE A 139 9.72 5.88 -2.18
N GLU A 140 9.60 4.90 -3.07
CA GLU A 140 8.32 4.32 -3.47
C GLU A 140 7.46 3.88 -2.26
N ALA A 141 8.08 3.60 -1.11
CA ALA A 141 7.36 3.30 0.12
C ALA A 141 6.50 4.47 0.64
N LEU A 142 6.78 5.71 0.23
CA LEU A 142 6.03 6.90 0.63
C LEU A 142 4.99 7.34 -0.42
N GLU A 143 4.72 6.53 -1.45
CA GLU A 143 3.81 6.88 -2.55
C GLU A 143 2.46 7.43 -2.05
N LYS A 144 1.83 6.75 -1.08
CA LYS A 144 0.56 7.19 -0.48
C LYS A 144 0.65 8.56 0.20
N HIS A 145 1.76 8.83 0.90
CA HIS A 145 1.99 10.11 1.57
C HIS A 145 2.20 11.22 0.56
N ILE A 146 2.97 10.94 -0.51
CA ILE A 146 3.21 11.90 -1.60
C ILE A 146 1.90 12.19 -2.34
N GLU A 147 1.11 11.17 -2.68
CA GLU A 147 -0.21 11.34 -3.30
C GLU A 147 -1.14 12.20 -2.44
N HIS A 148 -1.22 11.92 -1.13
CA HIS A 148 -2.03 12.71 -0.21
C HIS A 148 -1.57 14.17 -0.12
N ALA A 149 -0.25 14.40 -0.05
CA ALA A 149 0.35 15.73 -0.02
C ALA A 149 0.07 16.53 -1.32
N ILE A 150 0.16 15.87 -2.47
CA ILE A 150 -0.15 16.48 -3.76
C ILE A 150 -1.64 16.84 -3.83
N ASN A 151 -2.53 15.93 -3.43
CA ASN A 151 -3.97 16.12 -3.47
C ASN A 151 -4.47 17.22 -2.50
N SER A 152 -3.84 17.34 -1.33
CA SER A 152 -4.15 18.39 -0.36
C SER A 152 -3.51 19.74 -0.72
N GLY A 153 -2.55 19.74 -1.65
CA GLY A 153 -1.76 20.92 -2.00
C GLY A 153 -0.61 21.20 -1.03
N ASP A 154 -0.51 20.48 0.09
CA ASP A 154 0.50 20.66 1.13
C ASP A 154 1.57 19.56 1.07
N THR A 155 2.75 19.91 0.54
CA THR A 155 3.90 19.01 0.44
C THR A 155 4.94 19.20 1.54
N GLU A 156 4.78 20.22 2.39
CA GLU A 156 5.83 20.67 3.30
C GLU A 156 6.24 19.57 4.30
N GLY A 157 5.26 18.83 4.84
CA GLY A 157 5.52 17.72 5.75
C GLY A 157 6.36 16.60 5.12
N VAL A 158 6.02 16.19 3.89
CA VAL A 158 6.75 15.14 3.16
C VAL A 158 8.16 15.59 2.80
N GLU A 159 8.32 16.84 2.39
CA GLU A 159 9.63 17.43 2.09
C GLU A 159 10.53 17.47 3.33
N ASN A 160 9.99 17.88 4.48
CA ASN A 160 10.71 17.92 5.74
C ASN A 160 11.04 16.52 6.24
N PHE A 161 10.14 15.55 6.10
CA PHE A 161 10.43 14.14 6.39
C PHE A 161 11.60 13.62 5.55
N MET A 162 11.61 13.91 4.24
CA MET A 162 12.68 13.52 3.33
C MET A 162 14.02 14.16 3.71
N LYS A 163 14.04 15.45 4.07
CA LYS A 163 15.24 16.13 4.58
C LYS A 163 15.79 15.45 5.84
N ARG A 164 14.91 15.05 6.76
CA ARG A 164 15.30 14.42 8.03
C ARG A 164 15.91 13.04 7.83
N ILE A 165 15.28 12.17 7.02
CA ILE A 165 15.88 10.85 6.71
C ILE A 165 17.20 11.00 5.92
N ALA A 166 17.30 11.97 5.01
CA ALA A 166 18.52 12.24 4.26
C ALA A 166 19.68 12.66 5.17
N SER A 167 19.41 13.39 6.25
CA SER A 167 20.45 13.83 7.20
C SER A 167 21.11 12.68 7.99
N VAL A 168 20.49 11.50 8.02
CA VAL A 168 20.97 10.35 8.81
C VAL A 168 21.21 9.09 7.99
N ILE A 169 20.91 9.10 6.68
CA ILE A 169 21.00 7.92 5.81
C ILE A 169 22.41 7.32 5.76
N ASP A 170 23.46 8.15 5.78
CA ASP A 170 24.84 7.69 5.69
C ASP A 170 25.31 6.98 6.96
N LYS A 171 24.71 7.30 8.11
CA LYS A 171 25.03 6.68 9.42
C LYS A 171 24.06 5.56 9.79
N ARG A 172 22.81 5.65 9.34
CA ARG A 172 21.69 4.79 9.76
C ARG A 172 20.85 4.30 8.59
N GLY A 173 21.51 3.95 7.49
CA GLY A 173 20.87 3.49 6.26
C GLY A 173 19.86 2.37 6.49
N HIS A 174 20.20 1.38 7.33
CA HIS A 174 19.30 0.29 7.69
C HIS A 174 18.04 0.77 8.42
N SER A 175 18.17 1.63 9.43
CA SER A 175 17.02 2.18 10.18
C SER A 175 16.12 3.02 9.29
N VAL A 176 16.70 3.81 8.36
CA VAL A 176 15.91 4.57 7.37
C VAL A 176 15.12 3.63 6.46
N GLN A 177 15.73 2.56 5.94
CA GLN A 177 15.03 1.59 5.10
C GLN A 177 13.91 0.87 5.86
N GLU A 178 14.16 0.52 7.12
CA GLU A 178 13.14 -0.07 7.99
C GLU A 178 11.98 0.89 8.25
N LEU A 179 12.29 2.16 8.49
CA LEU A 179 11.28 3.20 8.65
C LEU A 179 10.46 3.37 7.36
N LEU A 180 11.08 3.45 6.20
CA LEU A 180 10.35 3.54 4.92
C LEU A 180 9.41 2.35 4.74
N HIS A 181 9.88 1.13 4.97
CA HIS A 181 9.04 -0.06 4.94
C HIS A 181 7.90 -0.02 5.96
N PHE A 182 8.16 0.51 7.16
CA PHE A 182 7.14 0.72 8.18
C PHE A 182 6.07 1.71 7.70
N MET A 183 6.47 2.83 7.08
CA MET A 183 5.58 3.86 6.55
C MET A 183 4.77 3.39 5.33
N GLN A 184 5.25 2.39 4.57
CA GLN A 184 4.59 1.86 3.36
C GLN A 184 3.12 1.47 3.54
N LYS A 185 2.72 1.08 4.75
CA LYS A 185 1.32 0.76 5.04
C LYS A 185 0.40 1.95 4.82
N GLY A 186 0.89 3.17 5.06
CA GLY A 186 0.18 4.42 4.82
C GLY A 186 -0.97 4.65 5.79
N ASP A 187 -0.83 4.27 7.05
CA ASP A 187 -1.79 4.51 8.13
C ASP A 187 -1.30 5.56 9.15
N LEU A 188 -0.07 6.05 8.97
CA LEU A 188 0.58 7.05 9.84
C LEU A 188 0.82 8.37 9.12
N PRO A 189 0.19 9.47 9.54
CA PRO A 189 0.41 10.79 8.97
C PRO A 189 1.82 11.33 9.22
N ILE A 190 2.26 12.22 8.32
CA ILE A 190 3.48 13.02 8.47
C ILE A 190 3.05 14.45 8.82
N ALA A 191 3.55 14.98 9.93
CA ALA A 191 3.30 16.36 10.33
C ALA A 191 4.14 17.34 9.48
N LYS A 192 3.76 18.61 9.50
CA LYS A 192 4.40 19.70 8.75
C LYS A 192 5.91 19.82 9.00
N ASP A 193 6.36 19.52 10.22
CA ASP A 193 7.78 19.50 10.61
C ASP A 193 8.54 18.23 10.17
N GLY A 194 7.90 17.34 9.41
CA GLY A 194 8.47 16.07 8.98
C GLY A 194 8.52 14.99 10.06
N SER A 195 7.85 15.18 11.20
CA SER A 195 7.70 14.13 12.22
C SER A 195 6.58 13.15 11.85
N ILE A 196 6.73 11.89 12.24
CA ILE A 196 5.70 10.86 12.10
C ILE A 196 4.72 11.01 13.26
N ILE A 197 3.42 10.94 12.98
CA ILE A 197 2.37 10.87 14.00
C ILE A 197 2.00 9.40 14.20
N ALA A 198 2.04 8.94 15.45
CA ALA A 198 1.72 7.56 15.81
C ALA A 198 1.02 7.47 17.18
N TYR A 199 0.85 6.26 17.68
CA TYR A 199 0.12 5.99 18.91
C TYR A 199 1.01 5.36 19.98
N LYS A 200 0.77 5.77 21.23
CA LYS A 200 1.36 5.18 22.43
C LYS A 200 0.24 4.76 23.38
N VAL A 201 0.20 3.48 23.73
CA VAL A 201 -0.73 2.97 24.74
C VAL A 201 -0.05 3.02 26.10
N LEU A 202 -0.78 3.53 27.10
CA LEU A 202 -0.36 3.76 28.47
C LEU A 202 -1.45 3.30 29.44
N THR A 203 -1.16 3.42 30.73
CA THR A 203 -2.14 3.09 31.77
C THR A 203 -2.16 4.10 32.90
N ASN A 204 -3.31 4.22 33.56
CA ASN A 204 -3.44 5.01 34.78
C ASN A 204 -3.02 4.21 36.01
N THR A 205 -2.38 4.88 36.96
CA THR A 205 -2.17 4.38 38.32
C THR A 205 -3.38 4.71 39.20
N SER A 206 -3.42 4.14 40.41
CA SER A 206 -4.41 4.50 41.45
C SER A 206 -4.40 6.00 41.78
N ASP A 207 -3.24 6.63 41.62
CA ASP A 207 -2.99 8.02 41.99
C ASP A 207 -3.20 8.96 40.79
N HIS A 208 -3.91 8.50 39.75
CA HIS A 208 -4.21 9.24 38.53
C HIS A 208 -2.98 9.71 37.73
N GLN A 209 -1.85 9.00 37.87
CA GLN A 209 -0.68 9.22 37.03
C GLN A 209 -0.75 8.33 35.79
N ILE A 210 -0.27 8.85 34.66
CA ILE A 210 -0.18 8.09 33.41
C ILE A 210 1.24 7.53 33.28
N VAL A 211 1.34 6.21 33.15
CA VAL A 211 2.61 5.48 33.12
C VAL A 211 2.66 4.46 31.96
N ASP A 212 3.86 3.96 31.66
CA ASP A 212 4.03 2.86 30.71
C ASP A 212 3.38 1.55 31.19
N CYS A 213 2.78 0.79 30.28
CA CYS A 213 2.04 -0.43 30.65
C CYS A 213 2.91 -1.56 31.21
N HIS A 214 4.20 -1.60 30.88
CA HIS A 214 5.08 -2.73 31.21
C HIS A 214 5.71 -2.58 32.60
N SER A 215 6.46 -1.51 32.82
CA SER A 215 7.16 -1.28 34.08
C SER A 215 6.31 -0.51 35.09
N ARG A 216 5.35 0.29 34.62
CA ARG A 216 4.57 1.25 35.43
C ARG A 216 5.43 2.27 36.19
N LYS A 217 6.66 2.50 35.72
CA LYS A 217 7.63 3.41 36.36
C LYS A 217 7.75 4.72 35.61
N VAL A 218 7.57 4.72 34.29
CA VAL A 218 7.82 5.89 33.44
C VAL A 218 6.59 6.77 33.43
N ILE A 219 6.58 7.78 34.31
CA ILE A 219 5.53 8.79 34.38
C ILE A 219 5.66 9.75 33.20
N GLN A 220 4.56 10.01 32.51
CA GLN A 220 4.53 10.86 31.33
C GLN A 220 3.13 11.42 31.08
N LYS A 221 3.04 12.59 30.46
CA LYS A 221 1.80 13.33 30.19
C LYS A 221 1.87 14.05 28.85
N VAL A 222 0.78 14.69 28.45
CA VAL A 222 0.76 15.60 27.30
C VAL A 222 1.82 16.69 27.51
N GLY A 223 2.71 16.87 26.53
CA GLY A 223 3.88 17.76 26.59
C GLY A 223 5.19 17.09 26.99
N SER A 224 5.18 15.85 27.49
CA SER A 224 6.43 15.14 27.83
C SER A 224 7.17 14.72 26.55
N ARG A 225 8.47 15.02 26.47
CA ARG A 225 9.42 14.36 25.55
C ARG A 225 10.08 13.22 26.30
N VAL A 226 9.72 11.99 25.94
CA VAL A 226 10.25 10.79 26.58
C VAL A 226 11.49 10.34 25.81
N VAL A 227 12.60 10.12 26.52
CA VAL A 227 13.93 9.93 25.93
C VAL A 227 14.63 8.76 26.58
N MET A 228 15.27 7.95 25.74
CA MET A 228 16.20 6.91 26.13
C MET A 228 17.49 7.15 25.34
N ASP A 229 18.65 6.95 25.99
CA ASP A 229 19.92 6.99 25.28
C ASP A 229 19.93 5.93 24.17
N GLU A 230 20.40 6.30 22.97
CA GLU A 230 20.44 5.41 21.80
C GLU A 230 21.19 4.11 22.11
N HIS A 231 22.25 4.17 22.92
CA HIS A 231 23.02 2.99 23.33
C HIS A 231 22.23 2.01 24.22
N LEU A 232 21.13 2.45 24.83
CA LEU A 232 20.25 1.61 25.63
C LEU A 232 19.11 1.01 24.79
N VAL A 233 18.94 1.41 23.53
CA VAL A 233 17.93 0.89 22.61
C VAL A 233 18.52 -0.28 21.83
N ASP A 234 17.82 -1.40 21.76
CA ASP A 234 18.25 -2.56 20.99
C ASP A 234 18.11 -2.29 19.48
N PRO A 235 19.22 -2.21 18.70
CA PRO A 235 19.17 -1.99 17.27
C PRO A 235 18.77 -3.25 16.49
N SER A 236 18.72 -4.43 17.13
CA SER A 236 18.47 -5.69 16.45
C SER A 236 17.00 -5.87 16.06
N ARG A 237 16.68 -5.73 14.78
CA ARG A 237 15.36 -6.05 14.21
C ARG A 237 14.90 -7.50 14.38
N ARG A 238 15.80 -8.42 14.77
CA ARG A 238 15.51 -9.85 14.98
C ARG A 238 14.83 -10.10 16.34
N THR A 239 15.00 -9.17 17.28
CA THR A 239 14.33 -9.22 18.58
C THR A 239 12.97 -8.52 18.48
N GLN A 240 11.90 -9.24 18.83
CA GLN A 240 10.53 -8.71 18.81
C GLN A 240 10.33 -7.68 19.93
N CYS A 241 10.39 -8.12 21.20
CA CYS A 241 10.27 -7.27 22.39
C CYS A 241 11.63 -7.11 23.07
N SER A 242 12.22 -5.92 22.99
CA SER A 242 13.55 -5.62 23.55
C SER A 242 13.62 -4.22 24.16
N SER A 243 14.79 -3.82 24.66
CA SER A 243 15.01 -2.48 25.21
C SER A 243 14.79 -1.40 24.16
N GLY A 244 14.06 -0.35 24.52
CA GLY A 244 13.71 0.74 23.63
C GLY A 244 12.30 1.26 23.86
N LEU A 245 12.06 2.50 23.45
CA LEU A 245 10.73 3.09 23.50
C LEU A 245 9.90 2.52 22.36
N HIS A 246 8.89 1.71 22.70
CA HIS A 246 7.98 1.16 21.70
C HIS A 246 6.90 2.17 21.31
N ILE A 247 6.78 2.37 20.00
CA ILE A 247 5.72 3.16 19.36
C ILE A 247 5.00 2.28 18.35
N ALA A 248 3.68 2.42 18.29
CA ALA A 248 2.82 1.52 17.56
C ALA A 248 2.05 2.24 16.45
N ARG A 249 1.82 1.51 15.35
CA ARG A 249 0.75 1.86 14.42
C ARG A 249 -0.58 1.34 14.93
N ARG A 250 -1.67 1.82 14.32
CA ARG A 250 -3.04 1.50 14.72
C ARG A 250 -3.32 -0.01 14.83
N GLY A 251 -2.84 -0.79 13.86
CA GLY A 251 -3.02 -2.26 13.85
C GLY A 251 -2.40 -3.02 15.03
N TYR A 252 -1.45 -2.42 15.78
CA TYR A 252 -0.88 -3.04 16.97
C TYR A 252 -1.79 -2.90 18.21
N LEU A 253 -2.65 -1.88 18.23
CA LEU A 253 -3.43 -1.50 19.42
C LEU A 253 -4.40 -2.61 19.84
N HIS A 254 -4.95 -3.37 18.88
CA HIS A 254 -5.89 -4.46 19.15
C HIS A 254 -5.40 -5.44 20.24
N GLY A 255 -4.11 -5.82 20.20
CA GLY A 255 -3.53 -6.83 21.09
C GLY A 255 -2.85 -6.28 22.33
N PHE A 256 -2.82 -4.96 22.54
CA PHE A 256 -2.01 -4.33 23.58
C PHE A 256 -2.87 -3.78 24.72
N SER A 257 -2.63 -4.22 25.95
CA SER A 257 -3.37 -3.78 27.14
C SER A 257 -2.98 -2.35 27.59
N GLY A 258 -3.97 -1.61 28.11
CA GLY A 258 -3.84 -0.24 28.59
C GLY A 258 -5.12 0.56 28.36
N ASP A 259 -5.37 1.57 29.19
CA ASP A 259 -6.61 2.33 29.23
C ASP A 259 -6.46 3.78 28.73
N VAL A 260 -5.24 4.16 28.34
CA VAL A 260 -4.93 5.49 27.79
C VAL A 260 -4.24 5.33 26.43
N ILE A 261 -4.71 6.07 25.42
CA ILE A 261 -4.08 6.13 24.10
C ILE A 261 -3.63 7.58 23.87
N MET A 262 -2.33 7.75 23.72
CA MET A 262 -1.71 9.03 23.44
C MET A 262 -1.33 9.12 21.97
N MET A 263 -1.51 10.30 21.39
CA MET A 263 -0.92 10.68 20.13
C MET A 263 0.49 11.21 20.36
N VAL A 264 1.43 10.72 19.55
CA VAL A 264 2.85 11.02 19.70
C VAL A 264 3.46 11.46 18.37
N LYS A 265 4.42 12.37 18.44
CA LYS A 265 5.30 12.74 17.33
C LYS A 265 6.68 12.11 17.51
N ILE A 266 7.21 11.59 16.41
CA ILE A 266 8.51 10.92 16.35
C ILE A 266 9.30 11.53 15.20
N ALA A 267 10.50 12.00 15.50
CA ALA A 267 11.44 12.43 14.49
C ALA A 267 11.98 11.22 13.72
N PRO A 268 12.12 11.27 12.39
CA PRO A 268 12.68 10.15 11.63
C PRO A 268 14.06 9.69 12.12
N GLU A 269 14.88 10.65 12.56
CA GLU A 269 16.20 10.43 13.16
C GLU A 269 16.15 9.81 14.58
N GLU A 270 14.98 9.60 15.18
CA GLU A 270 14.86 8.94 16.49
C GLU A 270 14.46 7.46 16.33
N VAL A 271 14.20 6.99 15.11
CA VAL A 271 13.82 5.60 14.84
C VAL A 271 15.07 4.73 14.75
N ILE A 272 15.14 3.72 15.63
CA ILE A 272 16.31 2.85 15.75
C ILE A 272 16.09 1.54 15.00
N ALA A 273 14.97 0.85 15.24
CA ALA A 273 14.70 -0.45 14.62
C ALA A 273 13.21 -0.77 14.50
N VAL A 274 12.85 -1.51 13.45
CA VAL A 274 11.52 -2.10 13.22
C VAL A 274 11.62 -3.62 13.28
N PRO A 275 11.04 -4.28 14.32
CA PRO A 275 11.11 -5.73 14.46
C PRO A 275 10.48 -6.48 13.28
N LEU A 276 11.18 -7.48 12.75
CA LEU A 276 10.73 -8.26 11.58
C LEU A 276 9.42 -9.03 11.84
N GLY A 277 9.30 -9.68 13.00
CA GLY A 277 8.14 -10.49 13.38
C GLY A 277 6.95 -9.67 13.88
N GLU A 278 7.14 -8.39 14.19
CA GLU A 278 6.10 -7.49 14.70
C GLU A 278 6.18 -6.13 14.00
N PRO A 279 5.97 -6.08 12.68
CA PRO A 279 6.19 -4.86 11.89
C PRO A 279 5.15 -3.76 12.17
N ASN A 280 4.27 -3.93 13.17
CA ASN A 280 3.27 -2.95 13.59
C ASN A 280 3.74 -2.06 14.75
N LYS A 281 4.98 -2.25 15.23
CA LYS A 281 5.64 -1.33 16.14
C LYS A 281 7.08 -1.07 15.72
N MET A 282 7.66 -0.02 16.29
CA MET A 282 9.06 0.35 16.14
C MET A 282 9.67 0.66 17.51
N ARG A 283 11.00 0.59 17.58
CA ARG A 283 11.79 1.08 18.70
C ARG A 283 12.40 2.42 18.34
N VAL A 284 12.21 3.39 19.21
CA VAL A 284 12.71 4.75 19.06
C VAL A 284 13.56 5.15 20.28
N ALA A 285 14.45 6.12 20.08
CA ALA A 285 15.21 6.74 21.15
C ALA A 285 14.42 7.88 21.83
N ALA A 286 13.51 8.54 21.10
CA ALA A 286 12.59 9.52 21.69
C ALA A 286 11.24 9.63 21.01
N TYR A 287 10.25 10.12 21.76
CA TYR A 287 8.97 10.60 21.24
C TYR A 287 8.43 11.76 22.07
N HIS A 288 7.56 12.57 21.48
CA HIS A 288 6.86 13.67 22.14
C HIS A 288 5.37 13.40 22.19
N ILE A 289 4.77 13.48 23.37
CA ILE A 289 3.32 13.31 23.56
C ILE A 289 2.62 14.64 23.28
N VAL A 290 1.76 14.65 22.26
CA VAL A 290 1.15 15.89 21.75
C VAL A 290 -0.34 16.01 22.04
N GLY A 291 -0.98 14.91 22.44
CA GLY A 291 -2.39 14.92 22.83
C GLY A 291 -2.85 13.56 23.35
N GLU A 292 -3.88 13.58 24.19
CA GLU A 292 -4.61 12.39 24.61
C GLU A 292 -5.75 12.14 23.63
N ILE A 293 -5.86 10.90 23.13
CA ILE A 293 -6.96 10.52 22.24
C ILE A 293 -8.22 10.32 23.06
N PRO A 294 -9.37 10.94 22.68
CA PRO A 294 -10.64 10.75 23.37
C PRO A 294 -11.02 9.28 23.53
N LYS A 295 -11.47 8.90 24.73
CA LYS A 295 -11.86 7.51 25.05
C LYS A 295 -12.93 6.96 24.10
N THR A 296 -13.81 7.82 23.59
CA THR A 296 -14.86 7.47 22.61
C THR A 296 -14.30 6.85 21.31
N VAL A 297 -13.02 7.08 21.00
CA VAL A 297 -12.38 6.63 19.75
C VAL A 297 -11.44 5.44 19.96
N HIS A 298 -11.25 4.99 21.21
CA HIS A 298 -10.32 3.89 21.53
C HIS A 298 -10.72 2.59 20.84
N ASP A 299 -12.00 2.22 20.86
CA ASP A 299 -12.50 0.99 20.23
C ASP A 299 -12.35 1.00 18.71
N LEU A 300 -12.48 2.19 18.11
CA LEU A 300 -12.26 2.39 16.68
C LEU A 300 -10.79 2.11 16.34
N LEU A 301 -9.86 2.75 17.06
CA LEU A 301 -8.42 2.53 16.86
C LEU A 301 -8.01 1.07 17.12
N ARG A 302 -8.55 0.45 18.18
CA ARG A 302 -8.29 -0.96 18.52
C ARG A 302 -8.88 -1.94 17.51
N SER A 303 -9.93 -1.54 16.79
CA SER A 303 -10.47 -2.28 15.64
C SER A 303 -9.71 -2.00 14.33
N ASN A 304 -8.53 -1.37 14.42
CA ASN A 304 -7.73 -0.93 13.29
C ASN A 304 -8.46 0.03 12.33
N GLN A 305 -9.39 0.84 12.85
CA GLN A 305 -10.15 1.83 12.07
C GLN A 305 -9.67 3.26 12.34
N PRO A 306 -9.60 4.14 11.33
CA PRO A 306 -9.08 5.49 11.52
C PRO A 306 -9.87 6.33 12.52
N MET A 307 -9.16 7.10 13.36
CA MET A 307 -9.79 8.02 14.34
C MET A 307 -10.58 9.16 13.71
N THR A 308 -10.34 9.44 12.44
CA THR A 308 -10.92 10.53 11.66
C THR A 308 -12.40 10.36 11.31
N LYS A 309 -13.03 9.24 11.70
CA LYS A 309 -14.49 9.09 11.70
C LYS A 309 -15.17 9.81 12.86
N ASP A 310 -14.40 10.23 13.86
CA ASP A 310 -14.85 11.09 14.96
C ASP A 310 -14.37 12.52 14.70
N ASP A 311 -15.30 13.49 14.77
CA ASP A 311 -15.02 14.89 14.42
C ASP A 311 -14.00 15.53 15.35
N ALA A 312 -14.05 15.25 16.66
CA ALA A 312 -13.13 15.83 17.63
C ALA A 312 -11.71 15.27 17.43
N ALA A 313 -11.59 13.96 17.23
CA ALA A 313 -10.32 13.33 16.93
C ALA A 313 -9.77 13.74 15.56
N SER A 314 -10.61 13.88 14.54
CA SER A 314 -10.22 14.39 13.22
C SER A 314 -9.64 15.81 13.29
N ARG A 315 -10.26 16.69 14.06
CA ARG A 315 -9.78 18.06 14.32
C ARG A 315 -8.47 18.08 15.10
N LEU A 316 -8.36 17.27 16.15
CA LEU A 316 -7.14 17.11 16.92
C LEU A 316 -5.97 16.63 16.03
N LEU A 317 -6.22 15.69 15.12
CA LEU A 317 -5.20 15.24 14.17
C LEU A 317 -4.79 16.37 13.21
N ALA A 318 -5.73 17.14 12.68
CA ALA A 318 -5.45 18.26 11.79
C ALA A 318 -4.53 19.30 12.46
N ASP A 319 -4.81 19.63 13.71
CA ASP A 319 -3.97 20.52 14.51
C ASP A 319 -2.55 19.96 14.68
N VAL A 320 -2.42 18.68 15.03
CA VAL A 320 -1.10 18.07 15.19
C VAL A 320 -0.32 18.03 13.89
N ILE A 321 -0.96 17.73 12.76
CA ILE A 321 -0.34 17.78 11.43
C ILE A 321 0.16 19.20 11.14
N ALA A 322 -0.64 20.22 11.42
CA ALA A 322 -0.29 21.63 11.20
C ALA A 322 0.75 22.18 12.20
N GLY A 323 1.06 21.45 13.28
CA GLY A 323 1.95 21.89 14.35
C GLY A 323 1.27 22.71 15.46
N ASN A 324 -0.05 22.80 15.46
CA ASN A 324 -0.85 23.45 16.52
C ASN A 324 -1.08 22.50 17.69
N HIS A 325 -0.02 22.11 18.39
CA HIS A 325 -0.08 21.19 19.52
C HIS A 325 0.91 21.59 20.59
N VAL A 326 0.78 20.99 21.78
CA VAL A 326 1.62 21.37 22.93
C VAL A 326 3.09 21.21 22.57
N GLY A 327 3.92 22.17 22.97
CA GLY A 327 5.37 22.07 22.87
C GLY A 327 5.94 21.01 23.82
N VAL A 328 7.27 20.89 23.86
CA VAL A 328 7.92 20.07 24.88
C VAL A 328 7.95 20.85 26.19
N LEU A 329 7.24 20.36 27.21
CA LEU A 329 7.15 20.99 28.53
C LEU A 329 8.17 20.41 29.50
N GLU A 330 8.46 19.12 29.36
CA GLU A 330 9.41 18.40 30.20
C GLU A 330 10.14 17.34 29.38
N GLU A 331 11.36 17.04 29.80
CA GLU A 331 12.10 15.86 29.36
C GLU A 331 11.94 14.75 30.40
N VAL A 332 11.46 13.58 29.96
CA VAL A 332 11.36 12.36 30.77
C VAL A 332 12.45 11.40 30.28
N ARG A 333 13.60 11.40 30.95
CA ARG A 333 14.78 10.63 30.55
C ARG A 333 14.89 9.32 31.31
N ILE A 334 15.06 8.22 30.60
CA ILE A 334 15.31 6.88 31.13
C ILE A 334 16.81 6.59 31.02
N THR A 335 17.50 6.40 32.14
CA THR A 335 18.95 6.13 32.16
C THR A 335 19.31 4.68 32.53
N GLY A 336 18.31 3.83 32.76
CA GLY A 336 18.51 2.44 33.17
C GLY A 336 17.58 1.46 32.46
N PRO A 337 17.88 0.15 32.55
CA PRO A 337 17.07 -0.89 31.91
C PRO A 337 15.66 -0.95 32.50
N LYS A 338 14.68 -1.34 31.68
CA LYS A 338 13.27 -1.55 32.10
C LYS A 338 12.62 -0.31 32.75
N GLY A 339 12.93 0.88 32.27
CA GLY A 339 12.35 2.13 32.76
C GLY A 339 12.96 2.62 34.07
N ASP A 340 14.11 2.09 34.48
CA ASP A 340 14.82 2.52 35.68
C ASP A 340 15.64 3.81 35.44
N GLY A 341 16.05 4.47 36.52
CA GLY A 341 16.83 5.70 36.44
C GLY A 341 16.06 6.87 35.81
N LEU A 342 14.75 6.96 36.08
CA LEU A 342 13.90 8.02 35.56
C LEU A 342 14.34 9.40 36.09
N LYS A 343 14.61 10.33 35.18
CA LYS A 343 14.90 11.73 35.47
C LYS A 343 13.92 12.61 34.71
N ILE A 344 13.14 13.40 35.44
CA ILE A 344 12.17 14.34 34.85
C ILE A 344 12.70 15.76 35.03
N THR A 345 12.91 16.46 33.92
CA THR A 345 13.41 17.84 33.90
C THR A 345 12.34 18.73 33.28
N SER A 346 11.79 19.67 34.06
CA SER A 346 10.88 20.69 33.53
C SER A 346 11.67 21.65 32.63
N LEU A 347 11.22 21.85 31.39
CA LEU A 347 11.84 22.76 30.43
C LEU A 347 11.06 24.08 30.33
N ILE A 348 9.75 24.04 30.56
CA ILE A 348 8.86 25.19 30.54
C ILE A 348 7.96 25.11 31.77
N GLU A 349 7.92 26.17 32.58
CA GLU A 349 7.10 26.22 33.80
C GLU A 349 5.60 26.36 33.48
N ASN A 350 5.25 27.14 32.46
CA ASN A 350 3.87 27.39 32.05
C ASN A 350 3.69 27.11 30.55
N ALA A 351 2.90 26.09 30.23
CA ALA A 351 2.53 25.79 28.85
C ALA A 351 1.58 26.88 28.33
N PRO A 352 1.83 27.46 27.14
CA PRO A 352 0.82 28.30 26.50
C PRO A 352 -0.45 27.47 26.24
N GLY A 353 -1.61 28.06 26.48
CA GLY A 353 -2.89 27.43 26.17
C GLY A 353 -3.00 27.22 24.66
N ILE A 354 -3.46 26.03 24.25
CA ILE A 354 -3.65 25.69 22.84
C ILE A 354 -5.13 25.53 22.55
N VAL A 355 -5.58 26.26 21.54
CA VAL A 355 -6.94 26.13 21.04
C VAL A 355 -6.95 25.02 20.00
N HIS A 356 -7.69 23.96 20.30
CA HIS A 356 -7.89 22.84 19.39
C HIS A 356 -9.03 23.13 18.39
N GLY A 357 -8.97 22.48 17.22
CA GLY A 357 -9.95 22.52 16.15
C GLY A 357 -9.86 23.71 15.21
N VAL A 358 -8.72 24.40 15.16
CA VAL A 358 -8.54 25.60 14.31
C VAL A 358 -8.01 25.27 12.91
N ASN A 359 -7.41 24.10 12.71
CA ASN A 359 -6.87 23.66 11.42
C ASN A 359 -7.83 22.77 10.61
N GLY A 360 -9.14 22.89 10.85
CA GLY A 360 -10.17 22.10 10.17
C GLY A 360 -10.18 20.65 10.64
N ALA A 361 -10.43 19.72 9.71
CA ALA A 361 -10.61 18.30 9.99
C ALA A 361 -9.70 17.46 9.07
N ALA A 362 -8.88 16.58 9.65
CA ALA A 362 -8.00 15.71 8.89
C ALA A 362 -8.74 14.43 8.45
N LYS A 363 -8.36 13.91 7.29
CA LYS A 363 -8.73 12.55 6.86
C LYS A 363 -7.53 11.64 7.03
N ALA A 364 -7.77 10.39 7.39
CA ALA A 364 -6.68 9.43 7.45
C ALA A 364 -6.18 9.11 6.04
N LEU A 365 -4.90 8.79 5.94
CA LEU A 365 -4.28 8.36 4.69
C LEU A 365 -4.92 7.08 4.13
N ASP A 366 -5.46 6.25 5.03
CA ASP A 366 -6.14 5.01 4.74
C ASP A 366 -7.64 5.05 5.08
N ASP A 367 -8.18 6.23 5.39
CA ASP A 367 -9.63 6.40 5.31
C ASP A 367 -10.03 6.02 3.90
N GLY A 368 -11.10 5.23 3.80
CA GLY A 368 -11.75 4.95 2.53
C GLY A 368 -12.38 6.19 1.87
N ALA A 369 -11.75 7.37 1.97
CA ALA A 369 -11.81 8.34 0.90
C ALA A 369 -11.58 7.54 -0.36
N GLU A 370 -12.58 7.57 -1.25
CA GLU A 370 -12.51 6.99 -2.58
C GLU A 370 -11.06 7.08 -3.02
N LYS A 371 -10.36 5.93 -3.05
CA LYS A 371 -9.19 5.87 -3.89
C LYS A 371 -9.65 6.49 -5.21
N PRO A 372 -8.77 7.09 -5.98
CA PRO A 372 -9.06 7.37 -7.37
C PRO A 372 -9.31 6.07 -8.17
N SER A 373 -10.01 5.06 -7.63
CA SER A 373 -10.77 4.05 -8.35
C SER A 373 -11.75 4.81 -9.22
N ILE A 374 -11.22 5.22 -10.36
CA ILE A 374 -12.02 5.41 -11.54
C ILE A 374 -12.89 4.16 -11.66
N THR A 375 -14.18 4.33 -11.44
CA THR A 375 -15.12 3.26 -11.72
C THR A 375 -15.42 3.29 -13.21
N VAL A 376 -15.68 2.12 -13.80
CA VAL A 376 -16.15 2.05 -15.20
C VAL A 376 -17.41 2.90 -15.36
N GLN A 377 -18.24 3.00 -14.32
CA GLN A 377 -19.42 3.86 -14.31
C GLN A 377 -19.07 5.35 -14.37
N ALA A 378 -18.16 5.84 -13.53
CA ALA A 378 -17.74 7.25 -13.53
C ALA A 378 -17.12 7.66 -14.89
N LEU A 379 -16.33 6.78 -15.51
CA LEU A 379 -15.81 7.04 -16.87
C LEU A 379 -16.91 7.11 -17.92
N ARG A 380 -17.91 6.23 -17.83
CA ARG A 380 -19.05 6.27 -18.76
C ARG A 380 -19.84 7.55 -18.60
N GLU A 381 -20.06 8.00 -17.37
CA GLU A 381 -20.75 9.26 -17.07
C GLU A 381 -19.95 10.46 -17.57
N ALA A 382 -18.65 10.51 -17.30
CA ALA A 382 -17.75 11.56 -17.80
C ALA A 382 -17.66 11.58 -19.32
N ALA A 383 -17.56 10.41 -19.97
CA ALA A 383 -17.56 10.31 -21.42
C ALA A 383 -18.90 10.76 -22.01
N LYS A 384 -20.04 10.37 -21.40
CA LYS A 384 -21.37 10.82 -21.83
C LYS A 384 -21.55 12.33 -21.70
N ALA A 385 -21.01 12.93 -20.63
CA ALA A 385 -21.06 14.38 -20.41
C ALA A 385 -20.18 15.16 -21.40
N ALA A 386 -19.06 14.58 -21.84
CA ALA A 386 -18.12 15.20 -22.77
C ALA A 386 -18.42 14.91 -24.26
N ALA A 387 -19.25 13.90 -24.54
CA ALA A 387 -19.70 13.58 -25.89
C ALA A 387 -20.44 14.77 -26.49
N PRO A 388 -20.24 15.08 -27.79
CA PRO A 388 -20.93 16.17 -28.43
C PRO A 388 -22.44 15.92 -28.37
N THR A 389 -23.22 16.95 -28.03
CA THR A 389 -24.68 16.91 -28.19
C THR A 389 -24.98 16.81 -29.67
N VAL A 390 -25.12 15.59 -30.18
CA VAL A 390 -25.67 15.37 -31.51
C VAL A 390 -27.15 15.73 -31.39
N PRO A 391 -27.65 16.83 -32.01
CA PRO A 391 -29.09 16.95 -32.18
C PRO A 391 -29.53 15.71 -32.94
N ALA A 392 -30.59 15.05 -32.47
CA ALA A 392 -31.11 13.84 -33.10
C ALA A 392 -31.54 14.12 -34.54
N GLN A 393 -30.60 14.15 -35.47
CA GLN A 393 -30.86 13.80 -36.85
C GLN A 393 -31.03 12.31 -36.84
N VAL A 394 -32.29 11.91 -36.76
CA VAL A 394 -32.78 10.57 -37.04
C VAL A 394 -32.20 10.21 -38.41
N ALA A 395 -31.08 9.49 -38.43
CA ALA A 395 -30.83 8.59 -39.53
C ALA A 395 -31.93 7.54 -39.41
N GLU A 396 -32.97 7.66 -40.24
CA GLU A 396 -33.96 6.60 -40.41
C GLU A 396 -33.18 5.31 -40.68
N ILE A 397 -33.11 4.45 -39.67
CA ILE A 397 -32.79 3.05 -39.89
C ILE A 397 -34.03 2.50 -40.59
N THR A 398 -34.06 2.58 -41.92
CA THR A 398 -35.03 1.84 -42.73
C THR A 398 -34.89 0.38 -42.34
N THR A 399 -35.85 -0.11 -41.56
CA THR A 399 -35.84 -1.47 -41.04
C THR A 399 -36.30 -2.38 -42.17
N GLN A 400 -35.35 -2.93 -42.92
CA GLN A 400 -35.68 -3.91 -43.97
C GLN A 400 -36.31 -5.15 -43.34
N HIS A 401 -37.48 -5.56 -43.82
CA HIS A 401 -38.20 -6.72 -43.31
C HIS A 401 -37.68 -7.98 -43.99
N VAL A 402 -36.99 -8.83 -43.24
CA VAL A 402 -36.45 -10.10 -43.73
C VAL A 402 -37.38 -11.23 -43.30
N GLN A 403 -37.88 -12.00 -44.26
CA GLN A 403 -38.74 -13.16 -44.02
C GLN A 403 -38.29 -14.38 -44.83
N MET A 404 -38.42 -15.55 -44.21
CA MET A 404 -38.22 -16.83 -44.87
C MET A 404 -39.58 -17.34 -45.34
N ILE A 405 -39.76 -17.51 -46.65
CA ILE A 405 -40.98 -18.08 -47.24
C ILE A 405 -40.55 -19.31 -48.04
N ASN A 406 -41.10 -20.48 -47.70
CA ASN A 406 -40.83 -21.76 -48.37
C ASN A 406 -39.33 -22.12 -48.52
N GLY A 407 -38.49 -21.66 -47.59
CA GLY A 407 -37.06 -21.96 -47.57
C GLY A 407 -36.16 -20.90 -48.22
N ASP A 408 -36.74 -19.86 -48.84
CA ASP A 408 -35.98 -18.80 -49.50
C ASP A 408 -36.05 -17.46 -48.75
N LEU A 409 -34.91 -16.76 -48.73
CA LEU A 409 -34.73 -15.48 -48.03
C LEU A 409 -35.32 -14.33 -48.87
N HIS A 410 -36.33 -13.66 -48.34
CA HIS A 410 -36.94 -12.49 -48.93
C HIS A 410 -36.64 -11.24 -48.11
N VAL A 411 -36.32 -10.13 -48.78
CA VAL A 411 -36.16 -8.81 -48.15
C VAL A 411 -37.20 -7.87 -48.77
N ASP A 412 -38.05 -7.28 -47.93
CA ASP A 412 -39.18 -6.43 -48.31
C ASP A 412 -40.10 -7.08 -49.37
N GLY A 413 -40.31 -8.39 -49.23
CA GLY A 413 -41.21 -9.17 -50.09
C GLY A 413 -40.65 -9.55 -51.47
N LYS A 414 -39.37 -9.26 -51.76
CA LYS A 414 -38.71 -9.71 -53.00
C LYS A 414 -37.72 -10.84 -52.74
N LEU A 415 -37.76 -11.85 -53.61
CA LEU A 415 -36.82 -12.97 -53.64
C LEU A 415 -35.44 -12.45 -54.08
N ILE A 416 -34.39 -12.78 -53.33
CA ILE A 416 -33.01 -12.49 -53.75
C ILE A 416 -32.54 -13.67 -54.61
N GLU A 417 -32.51 -13.50 -55.94
CA GLU A 417 -31.87 -14.48 -56.83
C GLU A 417 -30.34 -14.37 -56.71
N SER A 418 -29.69 -15.50 -56.42
CA SER A 418 -28.22 -15.55 -56.37
C SER A 418 -27.66 -15.63 -57.79
N GLU A 419 -27.06 -14.54 -58.28
CA GLU A 419 -26.25 -14.59 -59.50
C GLU A 419 -25.01 -15.45 -59.27
N THR A 420 -24.87 -16.46 -60.12
CA THR A 420 -23.83 -17.47 -60.10
C THR A 420 -22.50 -16.92 -60.59
N THR A 421 -21.48 -16.86 -59.73
CA THR A 421 -20.08 -17.01 -60.15
C THR A 421 -19.56 -18.38 -59.71
N LYS A 422 -19.90 -19.39 -60.51
CA LYS A 422 -19.12 -20.63 -60.64
C LYS A 422 -17.79 -20.26 -61.31
N GLU A 423 -16.70 -20.15 -60.55
CA GLU A 423 -15.31 -20.48 -60.94
C GLU A 423 -14.28 -19.94 -59.92
N ARG A 424 -14.19 -20.56 -58.73
CA ARG A 424 -12.93 -20.69 -57.93
C ARG A 424 -13.07 -21.52 -56.64
N GLY A 425 -13.97 -22.51 -56.62
CA GLY A 425 -14.21 -23.35 -55.43
C GLY A 425 -13.55 -24.74 -55.43
N ALA A 426 -12.96 -25.18 -56.54
CA ALA A 426 -12.60 -26.59 -56.72
C ALA A 426 -11.14 -26.96 -56.38
N ARG A 427 -10.27 -25.99 -56.04
CA ARG A 427 -8.84 -26.29 -55.79
C ARG A 427 -8.39 -26.25 -54.32
N LEU A 428 -9.22 -25.82 -53.37
CA LEU A 428 -8.80 -25.66 -51.95
C LEU A 428 -9.50 -26.59 -50.94
N LYS A 429 -10.32 -27.55 -51.40
CA LYS A 429 -11.00 -28.51 -50.49
C LYS A 429 -10.40 -29.92 -50.47
N ARG A 430 -9.28 -30.18 -51.16
CA ARG A 430 -8.64 -31.51 -51.19
C ARG A 430 -7.29 -31.61 -50.47
N GLU A 431 -6.70 -30.51 -50.01
CA GLU A 431 -5.39 -30.54 -49.34
C GLU A 431 -5.45 -30.38 -47.79
N SER A 432 -6.58 -30.00 -47.21
CA SER A 432 -6.70 -29.78 -45.76
C SER A 432 -7.25 -30.97 -44.96
N ARG A 433 -7.60 -32.09 -45.61
CA ARG A 433 -8.14 -33.29 -44.93
C ARG A 433 -7.15 -34.46 -44.81
N ALA A 434 -5.90 -34.29 -45.27
CA ALA A 434 -4.85 -35.34 -45.21
C ALA A 434 -3.69 -35.03 -44.23
N ALA A 435 -3.74 -33.93 -43.48
CA ALA A 435 -2.64 -33.51 -42.58
C ALA A 435 -2.94 -33.65 -41.07
N LEU A 436 -3.99 -34.41 -40.69
CA LEU A 436 -4.35 -34.65 -39.28
C LEU A 436 -4.36 -36.15 -38.93
N THR A 437 -3.28 -36.86 -39.29
CA THR A 437 -3.02 -38.22 -38.79
C THR A 437 -1.51 -38.50 -38.65
N LYS A 438 -0.82 -37.81 -37.74
CA LYS A 438 0.42 -38.34 -37.14
C LYS A 438 0.44 -38.07 -35.64
N LYS A 439 0.31 -39.16 -34.87
CA LYS A 439 0.58 -39.23 -33.42
C LYS A 439 2.05 -38.87 -33.14
N PRO A 440 2.34 -38.00 -32.17
CA PRO A 440 3.61 -38.04 -31.44
C PRO A 440 3.50 -38.95 -30.22
N THR A 441 4.55 -39.73 -30.01
CA THR A 441 4.86 -40.65 -28.91
C THR A 441 4.86 -39.95 -27.54
N PRO A 442 4.51 -40.63 -26.42
CA PRO A 442 4.37 -39.98 -25.13
C PRO A 442 5.72 -39.78 -24.42
N ALA A 443 5.96 -38.55 -23.96
CA ALA A 443 6.93 -38.22 -22.92
C ALA A 443 6.22 -38.18 -21.55
N PRO A 444 6.93 -38.37 -20.42
CA PRO A 444 6.36 -38.93 -19.19
C PRO A 444 5.38 -38.00 -18.48
N VAL A 445 4.28 -38.58 -18.00
CA VAL A 445 3.18 -37.92 -17.28
C VAL A 445 3.68 -37.38 -15.93
N LYS A 446 3.65 -36.06 -15.76
CA LYS A 446 3.52 -35.43 -14.43
C LYS A 446 2.02 -35.33 -14.12
N THR A 447 1.57 -36.06 -13.11
CA THR A 447 0.17 -36.09 -12.66
C THR A 447 -0.27 -34.71 -12.18
N THR A 448 -1.40 -34.24 -12.71
CA THR A 448 -2.00 -32.95 -12.36
C THR A 448 -2.71 -33.01 -11.00
N ASN A 449 -2.67 -31.90 -10.24
CA ASN A 449 -3.23 -31.75 -8.89
C ASN A 449 -4.70 -32.16 -8.68
N ALA A 450 -5.50 -32.32 -9.74
CA ALA A 450 -6.93 -32.63 -9.63
C ALA A 450 -7.21 -34.11 -9.28
N GLU A 451 -6.46 -35.05 -9.85
CA GLU A 451 -6.59 -36.50 -9.54
C GLU A 451 -6.08 -36.83 -8.13
N GLN A 452 -5.00 -36.18 -7.70
CA GLN A 452 -4.49 -36.33 -6.33
C GLN A 452 -5.46 -35.83 -5.26
N LEU A 453 -6.35 -34.89 -5.60
CA LEU A 453 -7.35 -34.36 -4.68
C LEU A 453 -8.53 -35.33 -4.50
N SER A 454 -8.96 -36.01 -5.57
CA SER A 454 -10.09 -36.96 -5.52
C SER A 454 -9.74 -38.23 -4.74
N GLU A 455 -8.53 -38.77 -4.88
CA GLU A 455 -8.06 -39.92 -4.11
C GLU A 455 -7.94 -39.62 -2.61
N ARG A 456 -7.43 -38.43 -2.26
CA ARG A 456 -7.31 -38.02 -0.86
C ARG A 456 -8.68 -37.82 -0.20
N HIS A 457 -9.69 -37.37 -0.95
CA HIS A 457 -11.06 -37.27 -0.46
C HIS A 457 -11.67 -38.66 -0.18
N ALA A 458 -11.49 -39.62 -1.09
CA ALA A 458 -11.96 -40.99 -0.88
C ALA A 458 -11.26 -41.67 0.32
N LYS A 459 -9.96 -41.43 0.50
CA LYS A 459 -9.19 -41.95 1.63
C LYS A 459 -9.59 -41.31 2.96
N ALA A 460 -9.93 -40.01 2.97
CA ALA A 460 -10.41 -39.31 4.15
C ALA A 460 -11.74 -39.88 4.68
N LEU A 461 -12.67 -40.23 3.79
CA LEU A 461 -13.94 -40.87 4.17
C LEU A 461 -13.74 -42.26 4.78
N LYS A 462 -12.83 -43.08 4.22
CA LYS A 462 -12.49 -44.40 4.77
C LYS A 462 -11.83 -44.32 6.15
N LEU A 463 -10.90 -43.38 6.35
CA LEU A 463 -10.24 -43.20 7.66
C LEU A 463 -11.21 -42.69 8.73
N HIS A 464 -12.17 -41.84 8.35
CA HIS A 464 -13.24 -41.42 9.25
C HIS A 464 -14.18 -42.57 9.63
N ALA A 465 -14.59 -43.38 8.64
CA ALA A 465 -15.40 -44.59 8.88
C ALA A 465 -14.68 -45.60 9.80
N GLY A 466 -13.34 -45.64 9.78
CA GLY A 466 -12.51 -46.41 10.70
C GLY A 466 -12.33 -45.80 12.10
N GLY A 467 -13.08 -44.75 12.46
CA GLY A 467 -13.07 -44.14 13.80
C GLY A 467 -11.96 -43.13 14.06
N MET A 468 -11.21 -42.71 13.02
CA MET A 468 -10.13 -41.75 13.18
C MET A 468 -10.67 -40.30 13.27
N SER A 469 -10.17 -39.52 14.23
CA SER A 469 -10.63 -38.14 14.43
C SER A 469 -10.19 -37.20 13.30
N LEU A 470 -11.01 -36.18 13.01
CA LEU A 470 -10.77 -35.20 11.93
C LEU A 470 -9.40 -34.50 12.03
N ARG A 471 -8.88 -34.32 13.26
CA ARG A 471 -7.56 -33.73 13.51
C ARG A 471 -6.40 -34.64 13.07
N LYS A 472 -6.55 -35.96 13.23
CA LYS A 472 -5.57 -36.94 12.75
C LYS A 472 -5.59 -37.03 11.21
N ILE A 473 -6.79 -37.08 10.61
CA ILE A 473 -6.97 -37.14 9.16
C ILE A 473 -6.39 -35.89 8.47
N GLU A 474 -6.57 -34.69 9.03
CA GLU A 474 -5.96 -33.46 8.51
C GLU A 474 -4.43 -33.51 8.54
N LYS A 475 -3.83 -34.04 9.61
CA LYS A 475 -2.38 -34.15 9.73
C LYS A 475 -1.80 -35.14 8.72
N GLU A 476 -2.52 -36.24 8.48
CA GLU A 476 -2.08 -37.36 7.65
C GLU A 476 -2.28 -37.11 6.15
N LEU A 477 -3.44 -36.58 5.75
CA LEU A 477 -3.77 -36.35 4.33
C LEU A 477 -3.59 -34.90 3.87
N LYS A 478 -3.23 -33.99 4.79
CA LYS A 478 -3.07 -32.54 4.53
C LYS A 478 -4.32 -31.90 3.91
N ILE A 479 -5.51 -32.40 4.26
CA ILE A 479 -6.79 -31.82 3.87
C ILE A 479 -7.40 -31.07 5.06
N CYS A 480 -7.85 -29.83 4.84
CA CYS A 480 -8.49 -29.02 5.87
C CYS A 480 -9.71 -29.72 6.49
N ARG A 481 -9.87 -29.66 7.83
CA ARG A 481 -11.03 -30.24 8.53
C ARG A 481 -12.38 -29.77 8.01
N LYS A 482 -12.49 -28.50 7.55
CA LYS A 482 -13.73 -27.98 6.95
C LYS A 482 -14.10 -28.70 5.66
N THR A 483 -13.11 -29.11 4.88
CA THR A 483 -13.30 -29.89 3.64
C THR A 483 -13.68 -31.33 3.96
N VAL A 484 -13.00 -31.98 4.93
CA VAL A 484 -13.36 -33.34 5.37
C VAL A 484 -14.77 -33.39 5.96
N ARG A 485 -15.16 -32.40 6.77
CA ARG A 485 -16.51 -32.30 7.33
C ARG A 485 -17.56 -32.15 6.22
N ARG A 486 -17.32 -31.27 5.22
CA ARG A 486 -18.18 -31.15 4.03
C ARG A 486 -18.27 -32.42 3.18
N LEU A 487 -17.25 -33.28 3.19
CA LEU A 487 -17.28 -34.57 2.49
C LEU A 487 -18.13 -35.58 3.25
N ILE A 488 -18.03 -35.61 4.58
CA ILE A 488 -18.86 -36.46 5.44
C ILE A 488 -20.33 -36.03 5.35
N ASP A 489 -20.60 -34.72 5.35
CA ASP A 489 -21.97 -34.20 5.26
C ASP A 489 -22.62 -34.45 3.88
N LYS A 490 -21.84 -34.86 2.87
CA LYS A 490 -22.29 -35.13 1.50
C LYS A 490 -22.26 -36.62 1.11
N ALA A 491 -21.64 -37.47 1.91
CA ALA A 491 -21.49 -38.91 1.70
C ALA A 491 -22.54 -39.65 2.51
#